data_AF-A0A968SJW2-F1
#
_entry.id   AF-A0A968SJW2-F1
#
_cell.length_a   1.000
_cell.length_b   1.000
_cell.length_c   1.000
_cell.angle_alpha   90.00
_cell.angle_beta   90.00
_cell.angle_gamma   90.00
#
_symmetry.space_group_name_H-M   'P 1'
#
loop_
_entity.id
_entity.type
_entity.pdbx_description
1 polymer ?
#
loop_
_entity_poly.entity_id
_entity_poly.type
_entity_poly.pdbx_seq_one_letter_code
_entity_poly.pdbx_strand_id
1 'polypeptide(L)'
;MDLLRSLPLGLYLEQPLTWLHYIDSRIKLTWLMSFLAAPILADPLWRLGMVVFLVLITITARIPLRVWKQQMGWLLLISCLAFLLVSISADGLATSHQPRLPELLLVLPQPTAYSYIIAKVGFLTITRRSLDLAIRVSTLFFTVVYSTNL
;
A
#
# COMPACT_ATOMS: atom_id res chain seq x y z
N MET A 1 -14.52 -36.30 -5.18
CA MET A 1 -15.27 -35.30 -4.37
C MET A 1 -14.44 -34.83 -3.17
N ASP A 2 -13.19 -35.31 -3.05
CA ASP A 2 -12.29 -35.05 -1.93
C ASP A 2 -11.50 -33.74 -2.02
N LEU A 3 -11.39 -33.15 -3.22
CA LEU A 3 -10.63 -31.93 -3.43
C LEU A 3 -11.21 -30.73 -2.63
N LEU A 4 -12.54 -30.61 -2.58
CA LEU A 4 -13.22 -29.57 -1.80
C LEU A 4 -13.15 -29.82 -0.28
N ARG A 5 -12.81 -31.04 0.15
CA ARG A 5 -12.60 -31.40 1.56
C ARG A 5 -11.14 -31.20 2.00
N SER A 6 -10.20 -31.26 1.06
CA SER A 6 -8.77 -31.04 1.29
C SER A 6 -8.30 -29.61 1.02
N LEU A 7 -9.13 -28.78 0.38
CA LEU A 7 -8.89 -27.35 0.24
C LEU A 7 -9.10 -26.69 1.61
N PRO A 8 -8.05 -26.16 2.27
CA PRO A 8 -8.22 -25.38 3.49
C PRO A 8 -9.02 -24.13 3.13
N LEU A 9 -10.34 -24.17 3.38
CA LEU A 9 -11.26 -23.04 3.27
C LEU A 9 -10.91 -22.02 4.37
N GLY A 10 -9.83 -21.27 4.14
CA GLY A 10 -9.28 -20.36 5.13
C GLY A 10 -8.66 -21.11 6.32
N LEU A 11 -7.55 -20.57 6.84
CA LEU A 11 -6.91 -21.14 8.03
C LEU A 11 -7.65 -20.60 9.26
N TYR A 12 -8.79 -21.20 9.62
CA TYR A 12 -9.51 -20.84 10.84
C TYR A 12 -8.69 -21.26 12.06
N LEU A 13 -8.51 -20.33 12.99
CA LEU A 13 -7.72 -20.55 14.19
C LEU A 13 -8.67 -20.83 15.37
N GLU A 14 -8.88 -22.11 15.69
CA GLU A 14 -9.74 -22.46 16.83
C GLU A 14 -9.17 -21.99 18.17
N GLN A 15 -7.84 -21.94 18.29
CA GLN A 15 -7.13 -21.51 19.48
C GLN A 15 -5.85 -20.75 19.10
N PRO A 16 -5.46 -19.68 19.82
CA PRO A 16 -6.12 -19.10 20.99
C PRO A 16 -7.34 -18.24 20.66
N LEU A 17 -8.33 -18.24 21.56
CA LEU A 17 -9.46 -17.30 21.52
C LEU A 17 -8.98 -15.88 21.80
N THR A 18 -9.14 -14.99 20.82
CA THR A 18 -8.81 -13.57 20.92
C THR A 18 -10.08 -12.74 21.10
N TRP A 19 -9.98 -11.49 21.57
CA TRP A 19 -11.17 -10.61 21.68
C TRP A 19 -11.88 -10.41 20.34
N LEU A 20 -11.11 -10.46 19.24
CA LEU A 20 -11.64 -10.37 17.89
C LEU A 20 -12.56 -11.55 17.53
N HIS A 21 -12.41 -12.72 18.16
CA HIS A 21 -13.33 -13.86 17.96
C HIS A 21 -14.73 -13.59 18.53
N TYR A 22 -14.82 -12.81 19.61
CA TYR A 22 -16.09 -12.52 20.28
C TYR A 22 -16.89 -11.38 19.65
N ILE A 23 -16.29 -10.64 18.70
CA ILE A 23 -16.96 -9.54 18.00
C ILE A 23 -18.00 -10.09 17.02
N ASP A 24 -19.20 -9.50 17.04
CA ASP A 24 -20.27 -9.80 16.10
C ASP A 24 -19.81 -9.69 14.64
N SER A 25 -20.24 -10.64 13.82
CA SER A 25 -19.88 -10.72 12.40
C SER A 25 -20.25 -9.47 11.61
N ARG A 26 -21.33 -8.77 12.00
CA ARG A 26 -21.79 -7.53 11.37
C ARG A 26 -20.78 -6.39 11.53
N ILE A 27 -20.17 -6.28 12.71
CA ILE A 27 -19.16 -5.25 12.98
C ILE A 27 -17.92 -5.50 12.12
N LYS A 28 -17.51 -6.77 11.97
CA LYS A 28 -16.40 -7.15 11.09
C LYS A 28 -16.70 -6.82 9.62
N LEU A 29 -17.94 -7.01 9.18
CA LEU A 29 -18.35 -6.63 7.82
C LEU A 29 -18.29 -5.11 7.64
N THR A 30 -18.88 -4.33 8.56
CA THR A 30 -18.81 -2.86 8.49
C THR A 30 -17.36 -2.35 8.50
N TRP A 31 -16.52 -2.97 9.32
CA TRP A 31 -15.09 -2.73 9.37
C TRP A 31 -14.42 -2.99 8.01
N LEU A 32 -14.62 -4.18 7.43
CA LEU A 32 -14.08 -4.55 6.12
C LEU A 32 -14.52 -3.56 5.04
N MET A 33 -15.80 -3.21 5.01
CA MET A 33 -16.32 -2.24 4.03
C MET A 33 -15.71 -0.85 4.22
N SER A 34 -15.43 -0.46 5.46
CA SER A 34 -14.76 0.81 5.76
C SER A 34 -13.32 0.81 5.22
N PHE A 35 -12.55 -0.26 5.42
CA PHE A 35 -11.18 -0.36 4.88
C PHE A 35 -11.12 -0.53 3.37
N LEU A 36 -12.19 -1.02 2.75
CA LEU A 36 -12.28 -1.07 1.29
C LEU A 36 -12.57 0.32 0.69
N ALA A 37 -13.41 1.11 1.35
CA ALA A 37 -13.81 2.43 0.88
C ALA A 37 -12.78 3.53 1.19
N ALA A 38 -12.19 3.52 2.39
CA ALA A 38 -11.31 4.59 2.86
C ALA A 38 -10.08 4.88 1.96
N PRO A 39 -9.38 3.90 1.35
CA PRO A 39 -8.21 4.16 0.49
C PRO A 39 -8.53 4.94 -0.78
N ILE A 40 -9.81 4.92 -1.22
CA ILE A 40 -10.27 5.57 -2.45
C ILE A 40 -10.13 7.08 -2.35
N LEU A 41 -10.47 7.64 -1.18
CA LEU A 41 -10.41 9.09 -0.89
C LEU A 41 -9.14 9.50 -0.13
N ALA A 42 -8.33 8.55 0.31
CA ALA A 42 -7.19 8.83 1.18
C ALA A 42 -6.01 9.49 0.46
N ASP A 43 -5.37 10.44 1.15
CA ASP A 43 -4.04 10.94 0.81
C ASP A 43 -2.94 9.91 1.13
N PRO A 44 -1.71 10.06 0.58
CA PRO A 44 -0.61 9.12 0.81
C PRO A 44 -0.28 8.89 2.29
N LEU A 45 -0.31 9.96 3.09
CA LEU A 45 -0.04 9.88 4.52
C LEU A 45 -1.13 9.08 5.25
N TRP A 46 -2.40 9.30 4.90
CA TRP A 46 -3.53 8.55 5.46
C TRP A 46 -3.50 7.07 5.07
N ARG A 47 -3.08 6.74 3.85
CA ARG A 47 -2.88 5.34 3.42
C ARG A 47 -1.84 4.63 4.28
N LEU A 48 -0.70 5.27 4.53
CA LEU A 48 0.31 4.73 5.45
C LEU A 48 -0.23 4.61 6.89
N GLY A 49 -0.97 5.61 7.35
CA GLY A 49 -1.66 5.57 8.64
C GLY A 49 -2.59 4.36 8.77
N MET A 50 -3.33 4.01 7.72
CA MET A 50 -4.22 2.83 7.73
C MET A 50 -3.47 1.50 7.78
N VAL A 51 -2.36 1.39 7.05
CA VAL A 51 -1.47 0.21 7.15
C VAL A 51 -0.98 0.04 8.58
N VAL A 52 -0.48 1.12 9.19
CA VAL A 52 0.00 1.10 10.58
C VAL A 52 -1.13 0.76 11.54
N PHE A 53 -2.32 1.35 11.36
CA PHE A 53 -3.49 1.08 12.19
C PHE A 53 -3.89 -0.40 12.16
N LEU A 54 -3.97 -1.01 10.98
CA LEU A 54 -4.27 -2.43 10.82
C LEU A 54 -3.22 -3.33 11.52
N VAL A 55 -1.94 -2.98 11.42
CA VAL A 55 -0.87 -3.68 12.13
C VAL A 55 -1.05 -3.55 13.65
N LEU A 56 -1.37 -2.36 14.16
CA LEU A 56 -1.63 -2.13 15.59
C LEU A 56 -2.81 -2.96 16.11
N ILE A 57 -3.89 -3.06 15.34
CA ILE A 57 -5.04 -3.90 15.69
C ILE A 57 -4.62 -5.36 15.79
N THR A 58 -3.76 -5.82 14.89
CA THR A 58 -3.25 -7.21 14.90
C THR A 58 -2.41 -7.48 16.15
N ILE A 59 -1.55 -6.55 16.53
CA ILE A 59 -0.76 -6.63 17.77
C ILE A 59 -1.69 -6.69 18.98
N THR A 60 -2.74 -5.86 18.99
CA THR A 60 -3.76 -5.83 20.05
C THR A 60 -4.58 -7.11 20.09
N ALA A 61 -4.84 -7.74 18.93
CA ALA A 61 -5.51 -9.03 18.81
C ALA A 61 -4.70 -10.21 19.36
N ARG A 62 -3.39 -10.02 19.64
CA ARG A 62 -2.49 -11.07 20.16
C ARG A 62 -2.49 -12.34 19.31
N ILE A 63 -2.61 -12.18 18.00
CA ILE A 63 -2.58 -13.30 17.04
C ILE A 63 -1.19 -13.96 17.12
N PRO A 64 -1.09 -15.30 17.17
CA PRO A 64 0.19 -15.98 17.28
C PRO A 64 1.13 -15.62 16.12
N LEU A 65 2.35 -15.22 16.47
CA LEU A 65 3.37 -14.73 15.53
C LEU A 65 3.70 -15.71 14.40
N ARG A 66 3.46 -17.01 14.58
CA ARG A 66 3.72 -18.05 13.57
C ARG A 66 2.82 -17.87 12.35
N VAL A 67 1.52 -17.68 12.58
CA VAL A 67 0.53 -17.47 11.52
C VAL A 67 0.71 -16.09 10.90
N TRP A 68 0.96 -15.08 11.75
CA TRP A 68 1.22 -13.74 11.29
C TRP A 68 2.43 -13.68 10.35
N LYS A 69 3.56 -14.31 10.70
CA LYS A 69 4.76 -14.34 9.83
C LYS A 69 4.49 -15.00 8.47
N GLN A 70 3.70 -16.06 8.44
CA GLN A 70 3.44 -16.81 7.21
C GLN A 70 2.60 -16.00 6.22
N GLN A 71 1.58 -15.28 6.68
CA GLN A 71 0.75 -14.44 5.82
C GLN A 71 1.36 -13.05 5.57
N MET A 72 1.86 -12.40 6.63
CA MET A 72 2.47 -11.06 6.55
C MET A 72 3.76 -11.06 5.74
N GLY A 73 4.59 -12.12 5.83
CA GLY A 73 5.85 -12.19 5.11
C GLY A 73 5.65 -12.10 3.60
N TRP A 74 4.75 -12.93 3.05
CA TRP A 74 4.41 -12.89 1.62
C TRP A 74 3.73 -11.59 1.22
N LEU A 75 2.80 -11.09 2.03
CA LEU A 75 2.10 -9.85 1.74
C LEU A 75 3.04 -8.64 1.71
N LEU A 76 3.93 -8.53 2.69
CA LEU A 76 4.95 -7.46 2.74
C LEU A 76 5.93 -7.59 1.59
N LEU A 77 6.37 -8.81 1.25
CA LEU A 77 7.27 -9.03 0.12
C LEU A 77 6.62 -8.54 -1.17
N ILE A 78 5.39 -8.98 -1.48
CA ILE A 78 4.68 -8.59 -2.71
C ILE A 78 4.41 -7.08 -2.72
N SER A 79 3.99 -6.50 -1.59
CA SER A 79 3.71 -5.07 -1.49
C SER A 79 4.99 -4.23 -1.65
N CYS A 80 6.11 -4.70 -1.08
CA CYS A 80 7.42 -4.07 -1.23
C CYS A 80 7.94 -4.18 -2.67
N LEU A 81 7.80 -5.36 -3.29
CA LEU A 81 8.18 -5.57 -4.68
C LEU A 81 7.34 -4.68 -5.61
N ALA A 82 6.02 -4.61 -5.39
CA ALA A 82 5.15 -3.70 -6.13
C ALA A 82 5.55 -2.23 -5.94
N PHE A 83 5.88 -1.82 -4.71
CA PHE A 83 6.39 -0.48 -4.42
C PHE A 83 7.67 -0.19 -5.21
N LEU A 84 8.66 -1.09 -5.17
CA LEU A 84 9.94 -0.91 -5.87
C LEU A 84 9.75 -0.82 -7.38
N LEU A 85 8.97 -1.74 -7.97
CA LEU A 85 8.70 -1.74 -9.41
C LEU A 85 8.01 -0.46 -9.86
N VAL A 86 6.99 0.00 -9.13
CA VAL A 86 6.25 1.21 -9.49
C VAL A 86 7.07 2.47 -9.23
N SER A 87 7.86 2.51 -8.14
CA SER A 87 8.70 3.68 -7.84
C SER A 87 9.78 3.90 -8.90
N ILE A 88 10.30 2.81 -9.47
CA ILE A 88 11.30 2.83 -10.54
C ILE A 88 10.67 3.09 -11.91
N SER A 89 9.38 2.75 -12.08
CA SER A 89 8.71 2.98 -13.35
C SER A 89 8.69 4.48 -13.67
N ALA A 90 9.30 4.84 -14.80
CA ALA A 90 9.24 6.20 -15.29
C ALA A 90 7.78 6.51 -15.65
N ASP A 91 7.26 7.66 -15.22
CA ASP A 91 5.84 8.03 -15.43
C ASP A 91 5.44 8.22 -16.91
N GLY A 92 6.33 7.92 -17.86
CA GLY A 92 6.14 8.16 -19.30
C GLY A 92 6.05 9.64 -19.68
N LEU A 93 6.11 10.56 -18.71
CA LEU A 93 6.09 12.00 -18.94
C LEU A 93 7.49 12.47 -19.36
N ALA A 94 7.57 13.07 -20.55
CA ALA A 94 8.79 13.71 -21.02
C ALA A 94 9.11 14.92 -20.13
N THR A 95 10.15 14.81 -19.32
CA THR A 95 10.64 15.93 -18.49
C THR A 95 11.39 16.98 -19.32
N SER A 96 11.70 16.67 -20.58
CA SER A 96 12.26 17.61 -21.56
C SER A 96 11.13 18.41 -22.20
N HIS A 97 10.97 19.66 -21.78
CA HIS A 97 10.02 20.59 -22.37
C HIS A 97 10.72 21.41 -23.46
N GLN A 98 10.21 21.37 -24.69
CA GLN A 98 10.67 22.28 -25.75
C GLN A 98 10.05 23.67 -25.49
N PRO A 99 10.85 24.74 -25.27
CA PRO A 99 10.29 26.08 -25.14
C PRO A 99 9.63 26.49 -26.47
N ARG A 100 8.39 27.01 -26.39
CA ARG A 100 7.62 27.48 -27.55
C ARG A 100 7.96 28.91 -27.96
N LEU A 101 8.59 29.67 -27.08
CA LEU A 101 9.07 31.02 -27.34
C LEU A 101 10.61 31.04 -27.36
N PRO A 102 11.24 31.96 -28.10
CA PRO A 102 12.66 32.20 -28.02
C PRO A 102 13.08 32.42 -26.56
N GLU A 103 14.22 31.86 -26.16
CA GLU A 103 14.74 32.00 -24.79
C GLU A 103 14.93 33.48 -24.46
N LEU A 104 14.00 34.02 -23.66
CA LEU A 104 14.21 35.31 -23.01
C LEU A 104 15.37 35.10 -22.03
N LEU A 105 16.47 35.86 -22.15
CA LEU A 105 17.69 35.74 -21.34
C LEU A 105 17.50 35.94 -19.81
N LEU A 106 16.27 36.09 -19.34
CA LEU A 106 15.92 36.18 -17.92
C LEU A 106 15.81 34.77 -17.33
N VAL A 107 16.92 34.26 -16.80
CA VAL A 107 16.93 33.07 -15.94
C VAL A 107 16.28 33.45 -14.61
N LEU A 108 14.97 33.26 -14.52
CA LEU A 108 14.24 33.46 -13.27
C LEU A 108 14.38 32.20 -12.40
N PRO A 109 14.68 32.32 -11.10
CA PRO A 109 14.65 31.19 -10.19
C PRO A 109 13.24 30.63 -10.11
N GLN A 110 13.12 29.32 -9.91
CA GLN A 110 11.82 28.69 -9.72
C GLN A 110 11.14 29.31 -8.48
N PRO A 111 9.91 29.86 -8.62
CA PRO A 111 9.26 30.57 -7.52
C PRO A 111 8.89 29.66 -6.34
N THR A 112 8.94 28.34 -6.53
CA THR A 112 8.61 27.34 -5.52
C THR A 112 9.74 26.34 -5.35
N ALA A 113 9.86 25.75 -4.15
CA ALA A 113 10.81 24.68 -3.84
C ALA A 113 10.42 23.31 -4.46
N TYR A 114 9.63 23.30 -5.54
CA TYR A 114 9.07 22.09 -6.11
C TYR A 114 10.07 21.36 -7.00
N SER A 115 10.55 20.21 -6.54
CA SER A 115 11.28 19.24 -7.38
C SER A 115 10.36 18.10 -7.83
N TYR A 116 10.28 17.93 -9.15
CA TYR A 116 9.56 16.80 -9.77
C TYR A 116 10.39 15.51 -9.70
N ILE A 117 11.68 15.61 -10.01
CA ILE A 117 12.63 14.50 -9.93
C ILE A 117 13.18 14.49 -8.51
N ILE A 118 12.97 13.38 -7.79
CA ILE A 118 13.42 13.22 -6.41
C ILE A 118 14.79 12.54 -6.38
N ALA A 119 14.96 11.50 -7.20
CA ALA A 119 16.23 10.79 -7.32
C ALA A 119 16.47 10.36 -8.77
N LYS A 120 17.72 10.40 -9.19
CA LYS A 120 18.18 9.94 -10.50
C LYS A 120 19.45 9.14 -10.32
N VAL A 121 19.40 7.85 -10.66
CA VAL A 121 20.52 6.92 -10.54
C VAL A 121 20.69 6.20 -11.89
N GLY A 122 21.63 6.69 -12.70
CA GLY A 122 21.85 6.15 -14.05
C GLY A 122 20.59 6.29 -14.92
N PHE A 123 20.06 5.15 -15.40
CA PHE A 123 18.82 5.06 -16.17
C PHE A 123 17.54 5.07 -15.32
N LEU A 124 17.68 4.91 -14.00
CA LEU A 124 16.55 4.90 -13.06
C LEU A 124 16.23 6.34 -12.65
N THR A 125 15.01 6.78 -12.90
CA THR A 125 14.50 8.09 -12.46
C THR A 125 13.30 7.88 -11.58
N ILE A 126 13.38 8.35 -10.34
CA ILE A 126 12.28 8.34 -9.38
C ILE A 126 11.71 9.76 -9.34
N THR A 127 10.47 9.88 -9.80
CA THR A 127 9.74 11.14 -9.79
C THR A 127 8.84 11.18 -8.56
N ARG A 128 8.32 12.37 -8.25
CA ARG A 128 7.31 12.53 -7.21
C ARG A 128 6.03 11.76 -7.52
N ARG A 129 5.66 11.67 -8.79
CA ARG A 129 4.45 10.97 -9.23
C ARG A 129 4.62 9.44 -9.21
N SER A 130 5.77 8.91 -9.59
CA SER A 130 6.03 7.47 -9.51
C SER A 130 6.05 7.00 -8.06
N LEU A 131 6.62 7.82 -7.17
CA LEU A 131 6.62 7.57 -5.73
C LEU A 131 5.20 7.61 -5.14
N ASP A 132 4.38 8.62 -5.47
CA ASP A 132 2.98 8.70 -5.03
C ASP A 132 2.17 7.47 -5.47
N LEU A 133 2.35 7.08 -6.74
CA LEU A 133 1.70 5.91 -7.31
C LEU A 133 2.18 4.62 -6.63
N ALA A 134 3.48 4.51 -6.35
CA ALA A 134 4.05 3.36 -5.66
C ALA A 134 3.46 3.19 -4.26
N ILE A 135 3.36 4.29 -3.49
CA ILE A 135 2.69 4.28 -2.18
C ILE A 135 1.25 3.84 -2.36
N ARG A 136 0.50 4.44 -3.29
CA ARG A 136 -0.91 4.10 -3.53
C ARG A 136 -1.11 2.62 -3.84
N VAL A 137 -0.39 2.08 -4.82
CA VAL A 137 -0.57 0.70 -5.28
C VAL A 137 -0.18 -0.30 -4.19
N SER A 138 0.98 -0.10 -3.55
CA SER A 138 1.47 -1.01 -2.50
C SER A 138 0.57 -0.99 -1.26
N THR A 139 0.18 0.20 -0.79
CA THR A 139 -0.68 0.33 0.39
C THR A 139 -2.11 -0.13 0.12
N LEU A 140 -2.64 0.07 -1.08
CA LEU A 140 -3.97 -0.44 -1.45
C LEU A 140 -3.96 -1.97 -1.47
N PHE A 141 -2.97 -2.59 -2.12
CA PHE A 141 -2.84 -4.04 -2.13
C PHE A 141 -2.73 -4.61 -0.72
N PHE A 142 -1.84 -4.02 0.11
CA PHE A 142 -1.71 -4.39 1.50
C PHE A 142 -3.03 -4.24 2.26
N THR A 143 -3.68 -3.08 2.20
CA THR A 143 -4.87 -2.78 3.00
C THR A 143 -6.02 -3.71 2.62
N VAL A 144 -6.25 -3.94 1.33
CA VAL A 144 -7.32 -4.82 0.86
C VAL A 144 -7.07 -6.26 1.28
N VAL A 145 -5.89 -6.81 1.01
CA VAL A 145 -5.59 -8.22 1.35
C VAL A 145 -5.49 -8.42 2.86
N TYR A 146 -4.97 -7.44 3.60
CA TYR A 146 -4.80 -7.58 5.04
C TYR A 146 -6.11 -7.42 5.80
N SER A 147 -6.96 -6.48 5.39
CA SER A 147 -8.26 -6.24 6.03
C SER A 147 -9.22 -7.41 5.93
N THR A 148 -9.09 -8.29 4.92
CA THR A 148 -9.93 -9.49 4.81
C THR A 148 -9.49 -10.61 5.75
N ASN A 149 -8.27 -10.55 6.30
CA ASN A 149 -7.73 -11.55 7.21
C ASN A 149 -7.94 -11.20 8.70
N LEU A 150 -8.57 -10.05 9.00
CA LEU A 150 -8.75 -9.51 10.35
C LEU A 150 -10.25 -9.37 10.67
#